data_AF-A0A7S3BED4-F1
#
_entry.id   AF-A0A7S3BED4-F1
#
_cell.length_a   1.000
_cell.length_b   1.000
_cell.length_c   1.000
_cell.angle_alpha   90.00
_cell.angle_beta   90.00
_cell.angle_gamma   90.00
#
_symmetry.space_group_name_H-M   'P 1'
#
loop_
_entity.id
_entity.type
_entity.pdbx_description
1 polymer ?
#
loop_
_entity_poly.entity_id
_entity_poly.type
_entity_poly.pdbx_seq_one_letter_code
_entity_poly.pdbx_strand_id
1 'polypeptide(L)'
;IGTQPGSCDLSDLVDVGLRTEAQHSSLIAIDGTAHVTVIAHSEAGASASASVAFAIDRTAPIAGVVKDGEGADFSVPDASFLLAPEDSLGARWQGFRDDESGISHYELSLIDAAAEVGAGCAPASDAIVGP
;
A
#
# COMPACT_ATOMS: atom_id res chain seq x y z
N ILE A 1 -9.91 1.47 -21.36
CA ILE A 1 -9.10 0.88 -20.27
C ILE A 1 -10.00 -0.09 -19.57
N GLY A 2 -9.50 -1.28 -19.19
CA GLY A 2 -10.37 -2.28 -18.61
C GLY A 2 -9.66 -3.36 -17.80
N THR A 3 -10.44 -4.29 -17.25
CA THR A 3 -9.94 -5.41 -16.42
C THR A 3 -9.30 -6.54 -17.24
N GLN A 4 -9.50 -6.54 -18.56
CA GLN A 4 -8.88 -7.48 -19.51
C GLN A 4 -8.37 -6.74 -20.76
N PRO A 5 -7.44 -7.32 -21.54
CA PRO A 5 -6.99 -6.73 -22.81
C PRO A 5 -8.17 -6.46 -23.76
N GLY A 6 -8.28 -5.22 -24.25
CA GLY A 6 -9.33 -4.79 -25.18
C GLY A 6 -10.66 -4.39 -24.54
N SER A 7 -10.83 -4.56 -23.23
CA SER A 7 -12.05 -4.15 -22.53
C SER A 7 -12.06 -2.64 -22.17
N CYS A 8 -13.26 -2.09 -22.01
CA CYS A 8 -13.51 -0.68 -21.67
C CYS A 8 -14.43 -0.51 -20.46
N ASP A 9 -14.46 -1.48 -19.55
CA ASP A 9 -15.30 -1.50 -18.34
C ASP A 9 -14.87 -0.49 -17.26
N LEU A 10 -13.62 -0.01 -17.30
CA LEU A 10 -13.10 1.01 -16.37
C LEU A 10 -13.09 2.41 -16.96
N SER A 11 -13.04 2.51 -18.28
CA SER A 11 -13.07 3.76 -19.03
C SER A 11 -13.35 3.47 -20.50
N ASP A 12 -14.25 4.27 -21.07
CA ASP A 12 -14.62 4.24 -22.48
C ASP A 12 -13.41 4.49 -23.40
N LEU A 13 -13.56 4.05 -24.65
CA LEU A 13 -12.59 4.31 -25.71
C LEU A 13 -12.62 5.80 -26.07
N VAL A 14 -11.44 6.41 -26.11
CA VAL A 14 -11.27 7.82 -26.47
C VAL A 14 -10.51 7.89 -27.80
N ASP A 15 -11.07 8.60 -28.77
CA ASP A 15 -10.36 8.93 -30.01
C ASP A 15 -9.41 10.11 -29.76
N VAL A 16 -8.13 9.90 -30.03
CA VAL A 16 -7.06 10.89 -29.88
C VAL A 16 -6.53 11.39 -31.23
N GLY A 17 -7.18 10.98 -32.34
CA GLY A 17 -6.80 11.30 -33.70
C GLY A 17 -5.41 10.73 -34.06
N LEU A 18 -4.59 11.54 -34.72
CA LEU A 18 -3.24 11.15 -35.15
C LEU A 18 -2.18 11.27 -34.05
N ARG A 19 -2.57 11.58 -32.81
CA ARG A 19 -1.62 11.72 -31.69
C ARG A 19 -1.07 10.35 -31.32
N THR A 20 0.24 10.30 -31.11
CA THR A 20 0.94 9.10 -30.63
C THR A 20 1.10 9.07 -29.11
N GLU A 21 0.54 10.06 -28.41
CA GLU A 21 0.53 10.17 -26.96
C GLU A 21 -0.85 10.62 -26.46
N ALA A 22 -1.23 10.11 -25.28
CA ALA A 22 -2.45 10.49 -24.59
C ALA A 22 -2.24 10.35 -23.09
N GLN A 23 -2.92 11.20 -22.32
CA GLN A 23 -2.92 11.13 -20.86
C GLN A 23 -4.36 10.90 -20.38
N HIS A 24 -4.51 10.08 -19.36
CA HIS A 24 -5.79 9.81 -18.74
C HIS A 24 -5.64 9.87 -17.22
N SER A 25 -6.39 10.76 -16.58
CA SER A 25 -6.26 11.06 -15.15
C SER A 25 -7.37 10.47 -14.27
N SER A 26 -8.48 10.06 -14.87
CA SER A 26 -9.69 9.63 -14.16
C SER A 26 -9.91 8.15 -14.36
N LEU A 27 -9.19 7.32 -13.60
CA LEU A 27 -9.46 5.89 -13.55
C LEU A 27 -10.51 5.62 -12.48
N ILE A 28 -11.49 4.78 -12.82
CA ILE A 28 -12.37 4.21 -11.80
C ILE A 28 -11.51 3.38 -10.85
N ALA A 29 -11.74 3.63 -9.56
CA ALA A 29 -11.14 2.93 -8.44
C ALA A 29 -11.33 1.41 -8.54
N ILE A 30 -10.29 0.67 -8.92
CA ILE A 30 -10.22 -0.77 -8.74
C ILE A 30 -8.95 -1.18 -8.03
N ASP A 31 -9.01 -2.31 -7.33
CA ASP A 31 -7.83 -3.02 -6.86
C ASP A 31 -7.62 -4.23 -7.77
N GLY A 32 -6.37 -4.59 -8.03
CA GLY A 32 -5.98 -5.64 -8.97
C GLY A 32 -5.40 -5.12 -10.29
N THR A 33 -5.48 -5.93 -11.34
CA THR A 33 -4.80 -5.66 -12.62
C THR A 33 -5.70 -4.90 -13.59
N ALA A 34 -5.20 -3.77 -14.08
CA ALA A 34 -5.81 -2.99 -15.15
C ALA A 34 -5.02 -3.12 -16.46
N HIS A 35 -5.72 -2.99 -17.58
CA HIS A 35 -5.16 -3.05 -18.92
C HIS A 35 -5.45 -1.75 -19.69
N VAL A 36 -4.38 -1.09 -20.15
CA VAL A 36 -4.48 -0.04 -21.17
C VAL A 36 -4.33 -0.68 -22.53
N THR A 37 -5.36 -0.57 -23.37
CA THR A 37 -5.32 -1.02 -24.76
C THR A 37 -5.38 0.18 -25.69
N VAL A 38 -4.43 0.24 -26.62
CA VAL A 38 -4.38 1.22 -27.70
C VAL A 38 -4.79 0.51 -28.99
N ILE A 39 -5.67 1.14 -29.76
CA ILE A 39 -6.14 0.65 -31.05
C ILE A 39 -5.76 1.68 -32.12
N ALA A 40 -5.02 1.25 -33.12
CA ALA A 40 -4.66 2.06 -34.28
C ALA A 40 -5.51 1.66 -35.47
N HIS A 41 -6.02 2.66 -36.20
CA HIS A 41 -6.76 2.48 -37.43
C HIS A 41 -5.98 3.08 -38.60
N SER A 42 -5.98 2.40 -39.74
CA SER A 42 -5.43 2.91 -41.00
C SER A 42 -6.55 3.41 -41.91
N GLU A 43 -6.20 4.30 -42.85
CA GLU A 43 -7.12 4.81 -43.88
C GLU A 43 -7.70 3.69 -44.78
N ALA A 44 -6.98 2.57 -44.91
CA ALA A 44 -7.45 1.40 -45.66
C ALA A 44 -8.47 0.55 -44.88
N GLY A 45 -8.85 0.94 -43.66
CA GLY A 45 -9.80 0.23 -42.81
C GLY A 45 -9.20 -0.91 -41.96
N ALA A 46 -7.88 -1.12 -42.02
CA ALA A 46 -7.22 -2.09 -41.13
C ALA A 46 -7.05 -1.53 -39.72
N SER A 47 -7.12 -2.40 -38.71
CA SER A 47 -6.88 -2.08 -37.31
C SER A 47 -5.81 -2.97 -36.69
N ALA A 48 -5.08 -2.43 -35.71
CA ALA A 48 -4.13 -3.16 -34.87
C ALA A 48 -4.27 -2.69 -33.42
N SER A 49 -3.96 -3.54 -32.46
CA SER A 49 -4.01 -3.18 -31.05
C SER A 49 -2.80 -3.69 -30.27
N ALA A 50 -2.47 -2.97 -29.19
CA ALA A 50 -1.48 -3.35 -28.21
C ALA A 50 -2.01 -3.06 -26.82
N SER A 51 -1.63 -3.88 -25.83
CA SER A 51 -2.08 -3.72 -24.45
C SER A 51 -0.92 -3.83 -23.47
N VAL A 52 -0.95 -2.99 -22.43
CA VAL A 52 -0.07 -3.06 -21.27
C VAL A 52 -0.93 -3.34 -20.04
N ALA A 53 -0.43 -4.20 -19.15
CA ALA A 53 -1.04 -4.48 -17.86
C ALA A 53 -0.29 -3.75 -16.75
N PHE A 54 -1.00 -3.27 -15.74
CA PHE A 54 -0.44 -2.68 -14.53
C PHE A 54 -1.30 -3.03 -13.32
N ALA A 55 -0.67 -3.19 -12.16
CA ALA A 55 -1.36 -3.45 -10.91
C ALA A 55 -1.74 -2.12 -10.23
N ILE A 56 -2.95 -2.08 -9.68
CA ILE A 56 -3.43 -1.02 -8.80
C ILE A 56 -3.67 -1.69 -7.45
N ASP A 57 -2.94 -1.25 -6.44
CA ASP A 57 -3.14 -1.70 -5.06
C ASP A 57 -3.39 -0.49 -4.17
N ARG A 58 -4.49 -0.55 -3.43
CA ARG A 58 -4.92 0.44 -2.43
C ARG A 58 -5.39 -0.25 -1.15
N THR A 59 -5.13 -1.54 -1.04
CA THR A 59 -5.45 -2.29 0.16
C THR A 59 -4.38 -2.02 1.21
N ALA A 60 -4.81 -1.85 2.47
CA ALA A 60 -3.86 -1.67 3.55
C ALA A 60 -3.16 -3.01 3.85
N PRO A 61 -1.86 -2.99 4.21
CA PRO A 61 -1.18 -4.19 4.69
C PRO A 61 -1.94 -4.85 5.84
N ILE A 62 -1.91 -6.18 5.88
CA ILE A 62 -2.46 -6.97 6.97
C ILE A 62 -1.53 -6.84 8.17
N ALA A 63 -2.08 -6.31 9.26
CA ALA A 63 -1.36 -6.11 10.50
C ALA A 63 -0.82 -7.43 11.08
N GLY A 64 0.43 -7.38 11.51
CA GLY A 64 1.06 -8.42 12.31
C GLY A 64 1.05 -8.06 13.80
N VAL A 65 2.06 -8.55 14.50
CA VAL A 65 2.29 -8.26 15.92
C VAL A 65 3.68 -7.67 16.11
N VAL A 66 3.77 -6.63 16.93
CA VAL A 66 5.02 -6.04 17.40
C VAL A 66 5.19 -6.43 18.86
N LYS A 67 6.42 -6.81 19.24
CA LYS A 67 6.81 -7.00 20.63
C LYS A 67 8.02 -6.14 20.97
N ASP A 68 7.96 -5.40 22.06
CA ASP A 68 9.09 -4.63 22.57
C ASP A 68 9.96 -5.48 23.52
N GLY A 69 11.08 -4.90 23.96
CA GLY A 69 12.05 -5.53 24.87
C GLY A 69 13.23 -6.21 24.18
N GLU A 70 14.23 -6.57 24.97
CA GLU A 70 15.44 -7.21 24.46
C GLU A 70 15.22 -8.68 24.08
N GLY A 71 16.05 -9.18 23.17
CA GLY A 71 16.06 -10.58 22.72
C GLY A 71 15.77 -10.72 21.23
N ALA A 72 16.40 -11.71 20.61
CA ALA A 72 16.42 -11.86 19.15
C ALA A 72 15.22 -12.63 18.57
N ASP A 73 14.44 -13.35 19.40
CA ASP A 73 13.35 -14.23 18.95
C ASP A 73 11.98 -13.76 19.47
N PHE A 74 10.93 -14.05 18.70
CA PHE A 74 9.53 -13.77 19.00
C PHE A 74 8.94 -14.67 20.09
N SER A 75 9.66 -15.72 20.52
CA SER A 75 9.29 -16.51 21.72
C SER A 75 9.43 -15.70 23.02
N VAL A 76 10.27 -14.66 23.02
CA VAL A 76 10.42 -13.75 24.15
C VAL A 76 9.10 -12.98 24.37
N PRO A 77 8.64 -12.82 25.61
CA PRO A 77 7.48 -12.01 25.93
C PRO A 77 7.66 -10.54 25.55
N ASP A 78 6.53 -9.88 25.34
CA ASP A 78 6.44 -8.42 25.25
C ASP A 78 6.85 -7.79 26.59
N ALA A 79 7.64 -6.72 26.57
CA ALA A 79 8.14 -6.11 27.78
C ALA A 79 7.05 -5.23 28.41
N SER A 80 6.80 -5.42 29.71
CA SER A 80 5.81 -4.59 30.42
C SER A 80 6.33 -3.19 30.73
N PHE A 81 7.65 -3.04 30.87
CA PHE A 81 8.33 -1.78 31.10
C PHE A 81 9.69 -1.80 30.45
N LEU A 82 9.93 -0.81 29.59
CA LEU A 82 11.25 -0.53 29.06
C LEU A 82 11.94 0.39 30.05
N LEU A 83 12.74 -0.19 30.93
CA LEU A 83 13.62 0.60 31.77
C LEU A 83 14.70 1.16 30.83
N ALA A 84 15.00 2.45 30.96
CA ALA A 84 16.03 3.14 30.19
C ALA A 84 17.46 3.12 30.79
N PRO A 85 17.90 2.19 31.68
CA PRO A 85 19.30 2.18 32.09
C PRO A 85 20.22 1.59 31.01
N GLU A 86 19.68 1.09 29.90
CA GLU A 86 20.43 0.49 28.79
C GLU A 86 20.34 1.38 27.55
N ASP A 87 21.48 1.64 26.90
CA ASP A 87 21.61 2.50 25.70
C ASP A 87 20.94 1.89 24.45
N SER A 88 20.17 0.81 24.60
CA SER A 88 19.55 0.06 23.51
C SER A 88 18.12 -0.33 23.84
N LEU A 89 17.23 -0.12 22.88
CA LEU A 89 15.87 -0.64 22.89
C LEU A 89 15.69 -1.64 21.73
N GLY A 90 15.10 -2.79 22.03
CA GLY A 90 14.71 -3.79 21.04
C GLY A 90 13.22 -3.74 20.72
N ALA A 91 12.89 -3.94 19.45
CA ALA A 91 11.54 -4.20 18.97
C ALA A 91 11.58 -5.30 17.90
N ARG A 92 10.56 -6.16 17.89
CA ARG A 92 10.44 -7.31 16.99
C ARG A 92 9.11 -7.28 16.28
N TRP A 93 9.13 -7.54 14.98
CA TRP A 93 7.96 -7.49 14.11
C TRP A 93 7.72 -8.88 13.51
N GLN A 94 6.49 -9.38 13.55
CA GLN A 94 6.15 -10.68 12.98
C GLN A 94 4.76 -10.67 12.36
N GLY A 95 4.61 -11.33 11.20
CA GLY A 95 3.30 -11.64 10.62
C GLY A 95 2.64 -10.51 9.82
N PHE A 96 3.31 -9.38 9.65
CA PHE A 96 2.88 -8.34 8.71
C PHE A 96 3.01 -8.86 7.28
N ARG A 97 1.99 -8.62 6.46
CA ARG A 97 2.00 -9.01 5.05
C ARG A 97 1.08 -8.14 4.21
N ASP A 98 1.44 -8.02 2.96
CA ASP A 98 0.65 -7.42 1.90
C ASP A 98 0.97 -8.30 0.69
N ASP A 99 -0.04 -9.03 0.21
CA ASP A 99 0.17 -10.04 -0.83
C ASP A 99 0.12 -9.40 -2.23
N GLU A 100 -0.42 -8.19 -2.32
CA GLU A 100 -0.75 -7.46 -3.52
C GLU A 100 0.43 -6.59 -3.98
N SER A 101 0.99 -5.77 -3.09
CA SER A 101 2.16 -4.91 -3.38
C SER A 101 3.34 -5.11 -2.45
N GLY A 102 3.14 -5.80 -1.32
CA GLY A 102 4.16 -5.97 -0.30
C GLY A 102 4.36 -4.72 0.56
N ILE A 103 5.18 -4.86 1.60
CA ILE A 103 5.35 -3.79 2.59
C ILE A 103 6.49 -2.86 2.19
N SER A 104 6.18 -1.58 2.01
CA SER A 104 7.16 -0.57 1.61
C SER A 104 8.10 -0.16 2.74
N HIS A 105 7.57 0.05 3.95
CA HIS A 105 8.34 0.46 5.12
C HIS A 105 7.60 0.12 6.43
N TYR A 106 8.34 0.19 7.53
CA TYR A 106 7.83 0.14 8.90
C TYR A 106 8.25 1.42 9.60
N GLU A 107 7.37 1.98 10.44
CA GLU A 107 7.66 3.17 11.24
C GLU A 107 7.50 2.85 12.73
N LEU A 108 8.43 3.33 13.56
CA LEU A 108 8.41 3.17 15.01
C LEU A 108 8.65 4.53 15.67
N SER A 109 7.82 4.86 16.65
CA SER A 109 7.97 6.05 17.49
C SER A 109 8.10 5.66 18.95
N LEU A 110 8.96 6.37 19.69
CA LEU A 110 9.15 6.20 21.13
C LEU A 110 8.57 7.42 21.85
N ILE A 111 7.84 7.18 22.93
CA ILE A 111 7.21 8.23 23.74
C ILE A 111 7.70 8.06 25.18
N ASP A 112 8.11 9.17 25.80
CA ASP A 112 8.45 9.16 27.22
C ASP A 112 7.18 9.16 28.06
N ALA A 113 6.94 8.06 28.78
CA ALA A 113 5.79 7.91 29.67
C ALA A 113 5.78 8.94 30.82
N ALA A 114 6.91 9.58 31.13
CA ALA A 114 6.98 10.64 32.13
C ALA A 114 6.40 12.00 31.64
N ALA A 115 6.14 12.14 30.33
CA ALA A 115 5.55 13.36 29.76
C ALA A 115 4.01 13.44 29.93
N GLU A 116 3.35 12.36 30.36
CA GLU A 116 1.88 12.27 30.54
C GLU A 116 1.39 12.64 31.94
N VAL A 117 2.17 13.36 32.76
CA VAL A 117 1.63 14.00 33.98
C VAL A 117 1.11 15.40 33.63
N GLY A 118 0.13 15.48 32.71
CA GLY A 118 -0.25 16.80 32.18
C GLY A 118 -1.46 16.94 31.28
N ALA A 119 -2.24 15.91 30.92
CA ALA A 119 -3.55 16.11 30.29
C ALA A 119 -4.41 14.84 30.42
N GLY A 120 -5.44 14.91 31.26
CA GLY A 120 -6.39 13.82 31.39
C GLY A 120 -7.22 13.62 30.12
N CYS A 121 -6.92 12.57 29.36
CA CYS A 121 -7.84 11.55 28.86
C CYS A 121 -7.02 10.52 28.06
N ALA A 122 -7.03 9.25 28.47
CA ALA A 122 -6.19 8.18 27.92
C ALA A 122 -6.32 7.99 26.39
N PRO A 123 -5.25 7.61 25.66
CA PRO A 123 -5.43 7.06 24.33
C PRO A 123 -5.83 5.58 24.43
N ALA A 124 -6.82 5.22 23.62
CA ALA A 124 -7.16 3.84 23.32
C ALA A 124 -5.95 3.12 22.73
N SER A 125 -5.89 1.80 22.92
CA SER A 125 -5.02 0.89 22.18
C SER A 125 -4.85 1.33 20.73
N ASP A 126 -3.64 1.74 20.34
CA ASP A 126 -3.34 2.17 18.98
C ASP A 126 -3.54 1.00 18.02
N ALA A 127 -4.70 1.03 17.36
CA ALA A 127 -4.80 0.50 16.02
C ALA A 127 -3.89 1.38 15.16
N ILE A 128 -2.84 0.80 14.59
CA ILE A 128 -2.09 1.44 13.52
C ILE A 128 -3.07 1.60 12.34
N VAL A 129 -3.65 2.78 12.23
CA VAL A 129 -4.40 3.22 11.05
C VAL A 129 -3.35 3.61 10.01
N GLY A 130 -3.20 2.77 8.99
CA GLY A 130 -2.41 3.12 7.80
C GLY A 130 -3.07 4.26 7.00
N PRO A 131 -2.32 4.93 6.10
CA PRO A 131 -2.91 5.84 5.13
C PRO A 131 -3.89 5.15 4.17
#